data_AF-A0A4R9VEW6-F1
#
_entry.id   AF-A0A4R9VEW6-F1
#
_cell.length_a   1.000
_cell.length_b   1.000
_cell.length_c   1.000
_cell.angle_alpha   90.00
_cell.angle_beta   90.00
_cell.angle_gamma   90.00
#
_symmetry.space_group_name_H-M   'P 1'
#
loop_
_entity.id
_entity.type
_entity.pdbx_description
1 polymer ?
#
loop_
_entity_poly.entity_id
_entity_poly.type
_entity_poly.pdbx_seq_one_letter_code
_entity_poly.pdbx_strand_id
1 'polypeptide(L)'
;MNRLVSAFLIGGIFGLGIAVSGMINPAKVLNFFDIAGTWDPSLIFVMGGGLAVAFIGYRLVFGRYKAPVFETEFALPTKRVIDLELVG
;
A
#
# COMPACT_ATOMS: atom_id res chain seq x y z
N MET A 1 -23.02 -1.70 9.13
CA MET A 1 -22.10 -2.29 10.14
C MET A 1 -20.91 -3.01 9.50
N ASN A 2 -21.12 -3.90 8.54
CA ASN A 2 -20.08 -4.72 7.91
C ASN A 2 -18.89 -3.91 7.34
N ARG A 3 -19.16 -2.74 6.74
CA ARG A 3 -18.13 -1.80 6.27
C ARG A 3 -17.17 -1.37 7.38
N LEU A 4 -17.68 -0.98 8.55
CA LEU A 4 -16.87 -0.53 9.68
C LEU A 4 -16.03 -1.66 10.25
N VAL A 5 -16.61 -2.85 10.38
CA VAL A 5 -15.88 -4.05 10.83
C VAL A 5 -14.76 -4.39 9.84
N SER A 6 -15.04 -4.37 8.53
CA SER A 6 -14.03 -4.63 7.51
C SER A 6 -12.90 -3.60 7.54
N ALA A 7 -13.22 -2.31 7.69
CA ALA A 7 -12.24 -1.24 7.78
C ALA A 7 -11.35 -1.39 9.02
N PHE A 8 -11.93 -1.75 10.17
CA PHE A 8 -11.19 -2.02 11.39
C PHE A 8 -10.22 -3.20 11.23
N LEU A 9 -10.69 -4.32 10.66
CA LEU A 9 -9.85 -5.50 10.45
C LEU A 9 -8.71 -5.21 9.45
N ILE A 10 -9.01 -4.55 8.34
CA ILE A 10 -7.99 -4.18 7.33
C ILE A 10 -6.96 -3.23 7.95
N GLY A 11 -7.43 -2.18 8.64
CA GLY A 11 -6.55 -1.23 9.34
C GLY A 11 -5.68 -1.91 10.40
N GLY A 12 -6.25 -2.84 11.16
CA GLY A 12 -5.53 -3.64 12.15
C GLY A 12 -4.43 -4.51 11.53
N ILE A 13 -4.75 -5.24 10.45
CA ILE A 13 -3.78 -6.06 9.71
C ILE A 13 -2.66 -5.18 9.15
N PHE A 14 -3.01 -4.02 8.56
CA PHE A 14 -2.04 -3.08 8.00
C PHE A 14 -1.11 -2.52 9.07
N GLY A 15 -1.66 -2.01 10.18
CA GLY A 15 -0.88 -1.47 11.29
C GLY A 15 0.04 -2.51 11.93
N LEU A 16 -0.45 -3.75 12.10
CA LEU A 16 0.36 -4.87 12.59
C LEU A 16 1.50 -5.19 11.62
N GLY A 17 1.24 -5.16 10.30
CA GLY A 17 2.28 -5.32 9.28
C GLY A 17 3.36 -4.24 9.37
N ILE A 18 2.99 -2.97 9.56
CA ILE A 18 3.96 -1.87 9.77
C ILE A 18 4.78 -2.10 11.04
N ALA A 19 4.15 -2.51 12.14
CA ALA A 19 4.83 -2.79 13.40
C ALA A 19 5.83 -3.94 13.28
N VAL A 20 5.42 -5.07 12.71
CA VAL A 20 6.24 -6.28 12.56
C VAL A 20 7.38 -6.07 11.56
N SER A 21 7.15 -5.31 10.48
CA SER A 21 8.20 -5.00 9.49
C SER A 21 9.27 -4.04 10.01
N GLY A 22 9.02 -3.36 11.14
CA GLY A 22 9.93 -2.36 11.71
C GLY A 22 9.91 -1.02 10.98
N MET A 23 8.93 -0.79 10.08
CA MET A 23 8.79 0.48 9.35
C MET A 23 8.35 1.65 10.25
N ILE A 24 7.93 1.38 11.49
CA ILE A 24 7.69 2.41 12.50
C ILE A 24 9.00 3.13 12.87
N ASN A 25 10.16 2.47 12.73
CA ASN A 25 11.44 3.07 13.06
C ASN A 25 11.96 3.93 11.89
N PRO A 26 12.03 5.26 12.02
CA PRO A 26 12.51 6.14 10.95
C PRO A 26 13.97 5.87 10.57
N ALA A 27 14.81 5.42 11.51
CA ALA A 27 16.21 5.09 11.22
C ALA A 27 16.33 3.95 10.20
N LYS A 28 15.44 2.95 10.27
CA LYS A 28 15.41 1.83 9.32
C LYS A 28 15.10 2.31 7.90
N VAL A 29 14.18 3.27 7.78
CA VAL A 29 13.81 3.85 6.49
C VAL A 29 14.93 4.73 5.94
N LEU A 30 15.59 5.53 6.79
CA LEU A 30 16.72 6.36 6.38
C LEU A 30 17.92 5.53 5.93
N ASN A 31 18.27 4.49 6.71
CA ASN A 31 19.38 3.58 6.43
C ASN A 31 19.19 2.82 5.12
N PHE A 32 17.95 2.57 4.69
CA PHE A 32 17.70 1.97 3.37
C PHE A 32 18.19 2.85 2.21
N PHE A 33 18.09 4.18 2.34
CA PHE A 33 18.56 5.13 1.33
C PHE A 33 20.02 5.55 1.50
N ASP A 34 20.61 5.29 2.68
CA ASP A 34 22.00 5.65 2.98
C ASP A 34 23.01 4.62 2.42
N ILE A 35 23.11 4.53 1.09
CA ILE A 35 23.97 3.58 0.38
C ILE A 35 25.47 3.81 0.68
N ALA A 36 25.85 5.04 1.02
CA ALA A 36 27.24 5.42 1.28
C ALA A 36 27.65 5.30 2.76
N GLY A 37 26.70 5.01 3.66
CA GLY A 37 26.91 4.97 5.11
C GLY A 37 26.38 3.68 5.73
N THR A 38 25.40 3.79 6.63
CA THR A 38 24.84 2.67 7.39
C THR A 38 23.75 1.94 6.61
N TRP A 39 24.08 1.50 5.39
CA TRP A 39 23.09 0.93 4.48
C TRP A 39 22.42 -0.34 5.04
N ASP A 40 21.09 -0.33 5.11
CA ASP A 40 20.27 -1.48 5.53
C ASP A 40 19.35 -1.95 4.39
N PRO A 41 19.68 -3.04 3.68
CA PRO A 41 18.87 -3.55 2.56
C PRO A 41 17.63 -4.32 3.01
N SER A 42 17.41 -4.54 4.32
CA SER A 42 16.30 -5.37 4.81
C SER A 42 14.91 -4.82 4.41
N LEU A 43 14.81 -3.51 4.18
CA LEU A 43 13.57 -2.86 3.74
C LEU A 43 13.11 -3.33 2.35
N ILE A 44 14.03 -3.78 1.48
CA ILE A 44 13.70 -4.28 0.13
C ILE A 44 12.73 -5.46 0.20
N PHE A 45 12.90 -6.37 1.16
CA PHE A 45 12.01 -7.52 1.30
C PHE A 45 10.60 -7.11 1.70
N VAL A 46 10.48 -6.10 2.56
CA VAL A 46 9.18 -5.55 2.98
C VAL A 46 8.51 -4.84 1.82
N MET A 47 9.24 -3.96 1.14
CA MET A 47 8.73 -3.20 -0.01
C MET A 47 8.37 -4.13 -1.17
N GLY A 48 9.25 -5.05 -1.53
CA GLY A 48 9.03 -6.02 -2.60
C GLY A 48 7.87 -6.97 -2.30
N GLY A 49 7.78 -7.47 -1.06
CA GLY A 49 6.64 -8.29 -0.63
C GLY A 49 5.32 -7.51 -0.68
N GLY A 50 5.29 -6.29 -0.15
CA GLY A 50 4.12 -5.41 -0.20
C GLY A 50 3.69 -5.11 -1.64
N LEU A 51 4.64 -4.78 -2.51
CA LEU A 51 4.39 -4.51 -3.92
C LEU A 51 3.86 -5.74 -4.66
N ALA A 52 4.45 -6.92 -4.45
CA ALA A 52 4.02 -8.16 -5.08
C ALA A 52 2.58 -8.52 -4.67
N VAL A 53 2.26 -8.43 -3.38
CA VAL A 53 0.92 -8.68 -2.85
C VAL A 53 -0.08 -7.67 -3.41
N ALA A 54 0.27 -6.37 -3.43
CA ALA A 54 -0.59 -5.32 -3.98
C ALA A 54 -0.85 -5.52 -5.49
N PHE A 55 0.18 -5.86 -6.26
CA PHE A 55 0.09 -6.14 -7.69
C PHE A 55 -0.89 -7.29 -7.98
N ILE A 56 -0.71 -8.43 -7.29
CA ILE A 56 -1.61 -9.58 -7.42
C ILE A 56 -3.03 -9.21 -6.98
N GLY A 57 -3.15 -8.51 -5.84
CA GLY A 57 -4.41 -8.04 -5.29
C GLY A 57 -5.20 -7.18 -6.29
N TYR A 58 -4.58 -6.17 -6.89
CA TYR A 58 -5.21 -5.34 -7.90
C TYR A 58 -5.59 -6.12 -9.16
N ARG A 59 -4.74 -7.03 -9.62
CA ARG A 59 -5.05 -7.85 -10.80
C ARG A 59 -6.28 -8.72 -10.57
N LEU A 60 -6.40 -9.30 -9.37
CA LEU A 60 -7.56 -10.13 -9.00
C LEU A 60 -8.81 -9.28 -8.76
N VAL A 61 -8.70 -8.20 -7.99
CA VAL A 61 -9.84 -7.35 -7.63
C VAL A 61 -10.45 -6.69 -8.87
N PHE A 62 -9.65 -5.99 -9.66
CA PHE A 62 -10.15 -5.30 -10.86
C PHE A 62 -10.40 -6.25 -12.04
N GLY A 63 -9.74 -7.42 -12.08
CA GLY A 63 -9.94 -8.40 -13.13
C GLY A 63 -11.17 -9.28 -12.95
N ARG A 64 -11.61 -9.50 -11.71
CA ARG A 64 -12.70 -10.45 -11.39
C ARG A 64 -13.98 -9.79 -10.89
N TYR A 65 -13.91 -8.65 -10.22
CA TYR A 65 -15.06 -8.02 -9.59
C TYR A 65 -15.47 -6.73 -10.31
N LYS A 66 -16.78 -6.52 -10.47
CA LYS A 66 -17.34 -5.30 -11.06
C LYS A 66 -17.45 -4.14 -10.05
N ALA A 67 -17.52 -4.46 -8.76
CA ALA A 67 -17.61 -3.53 -7.66
C ALA A 67 -16.96 -4.12 -6.39
N PRO A 68 -16.59 -3.31 -5.39
CA PRO A 68 -16.12 -3.80 -4.10
C PRO A 68 -17.19 -4.65 -3.39
N VAL A 69 -16.77 -5.52 -2.47
CA VAL A 69 -17.71 -6.41 -1.74
C VAL A 69 -18.68 -5.64 -0.84
N PHE A 70 -18.27 -4.48 -0.32
CA PHE A 70 -19.05 -3.68 0.63
C PHE A 70 -19.46 -2.29 0.09
N GLU A 71 -19.31 -2.06 -1.22
CA GLU A 71 -19.70 -0.80 -1.90
C GLU A 71 -20.31 -1.09 -3.27
N THR A 72 -21.02 -0.13 -3.85
CA THR A 72 -21.71 -0.30 -5.14
C THR A 72 -20.79 -0.15 -6.35
N GLU A 73 -19.67 0.59 -6.21
CA GLU A 73 -18.74 0.86 -7.30
C GLU A 73 -17.32 1.15 -6.77
N PHE A 74 -16.32 1.06 -7.66
CA PHE A 74 -14.96 1.48 -7.34
C PHE A 74 -14.84 2.99 -7.45
N ALA A 75 -14.39 3.65 -6.38
CA ALA A 75 -14.07 5.07 -6.37
C ALA A 75 -12.71 5.33 -7.07
N LEU A 76 -12.71 5.31 -8.40
CA LEU A 76 -11.52 5.59 -9.22
C LEU A 76 -11.51 7.05 -9.68
N PRO A 77 -10.33 7.68 -9.85
CA PRO A 77 -10.22 9.00 -10.45
C PRO A 77 -10.87 9.06 -11.84
N THR A 78 -11.79 10.01 -12.04
CA THR A 78 -12.47 10.21 -13.33
C THR A 78 -11.68 11.11 -14.28
N LYS A 79 -10.82 11.97 -13.74
CA LYS A 79 -9.93 12.85 -14.50
C LYS A 79 -8.81 12.02 -15.13
N ARG A 80 -8.83 11.92 -16.46
CA ARG A 80 -7.81 11.22 -17.26
C ARG A 80 -6.82 12.16 -17.96
N VAL A 81 -7.11 13.46 -17.94
CA VAL A 81 -6.27 14.48 -18.56
C VAL A 81 -5.17 14.84 -17.58
N ILE A 82 -3.92 14.66 -18.01
CA ILE A 82 -2.74 15.15 -17.30
C ILE A 82 -2.74 16.67 -17.45
N ASP A 83 -2.82 17.39 -16.34
CA ASP A 83 -2.75 18.85 -16.30
C ASP A 83 -1.52 19.33 -15.57
N LEU A 84 -1.23 20.63 -15.69
CA LEU A 84 -0.03 21.25 -15.15
C LEU A 84 0.10 21.06 -13.63
N GLU A 85 -1.01 21.10 -12.88
CA GLU A 85 -1.02 20.86 -11.41
C GLU A 85 -0.66 19.41 -11.04
N LEU A 86 -0.80 18.45 -11.96
CA LEU A 86 -0.37 17.07 -11.73
C LEU A 86 1.14 16.88 -11.96
N VAL A 87 1.78 17.77 -12.72
CA VAL A 87 3.18 17.64 -13.17
C VAL A 87 4.10 18.64 -12.46
N GLY A 88 3.56 19.71 -11.87
CA GLY A 88 4.31 20.82 -11.28
C GLY A 88 3.82 21.22 -9.89
#